data_AF-A0A1A8HFE9-F1
#
_entry.id   AF-A0A1A8HFE9-F1
#
_cell.length_a   1.000
_cell.length_b   1.000
_cell.length_c   1.000
_cell.angle_alpha   90.00
_cell.angle_beta   90.00
_cell.angle_gamma   90.00
#
_symmetry.space_group_name_H-M   'P 1'
#
loop_
_entity.id
_entity.type
_entity.pdbx_description
1 polymer ?
#
loop_
_entity_poly.entity_id
_entity_poly.type
_entity_poly.pdbx_seq_one_letter_code
_entity_poly.pdbx_strand_id
1 'polypeptide(L)'
;MAWVPESVESAAGDDDKVYLFFTETAVEFDCYNKLVVPRVARVCKGDLGGLRTLQKKWTSFLKTGINCPVLNSPLPLLIQDSYRWCDNNLSWKECIFFAIFTPQSETSDVSAVCAYNMSDISRVFSEGKYKTSVNVETSFVKWVMYSGEVPVPRPGACINNEARSMRITKSLDLPDRTLQFIKDRPLLDQAVEPVSGEPLLMRRGAAFTRIIVNQVQAADGRKYHVMFIGTEKGTILKAVNYDGEMFIIEEIHIFQTPQLINILMFSTATVL
;
A
#
# COMPACT_ATOMS: atom_id res chain seq x y z
N MET A 1 6.26 5.24 4.84
CA MET A 1 7.00 3.97 4.58
C MET A 1 6.87 3.09 5.80
N ALA A 2 6.67 1.78 5.62
CA ALA A 2 6.48 0.85 6.73
C ALA A 2 7.40 -0.37 6.56
N TRP A 3 8.23 -0.63 7.58
CA TRP A 3 8.98 -1.88 7.67
C TRP A 3 8.06 -2.99 8.19
N VAL A 4 8.11 -4.15 7.53
CA VAL A 4 7.35 -5.35 7.89
C VAL A 4 8.33 -6.50 8.09
N PRO A 5 8.33 -7.13 9.29
CA PRO A 5 9.28 -8.18 9.64
C PRO A 5 8.88 -9.54 9.06
N GLU A 6 8.78 -9.65 7.73
CA GLU A 6 8.34 -10.89 7.07
C GLU A 6 9.31 -12.06 7.23
N SER A 7 10.55 -11.78 7.66
CA SER A 7 11.55 -12.82 7.96
C SER A 7 11.27 -13.59 9.25
N VAL A 8 10.52 -13.00 10.20
CA VAL A 8 10.21 -13.61 11.49
C VAL A 8 9.33 -14.84 11.28
N GLU A 9 9.82 -15.99 11.74
CA GLU A 9 9.14 -17.30 11.63
C GLU A 9 8.78 -17.69 10.18
N SER A 10 9.54 -17.19 9.20
CA SER A 10 9.31 -17.48 7.80
C SER A 10 9.74 -18.89 7.41
N ALA A 11 8.78 -19.80 7.21
CA ALA A 11 9.04 -21.15 6.68
C ALA A 11 9.72 -21.14 5.30
N ALA A 12 9.46 -20.10 4.49
CA ALA A 12 10.10 -19.90 3.20
C ALA A 12 11.50 -19.26 3.30
N GLY A 13 11.94 -18.87 4.50
CA GLY A 13 13.20 -18.14 4.71
C GLY A 13 13.23 -16.79 4.01
N ASP A 14 12.08 -16.12 3.98
CA ASP A 14 11.88 -14.81 3.36
C ASP A 14 12.63 -13.69 4.11
N ASP A 15 12.73 -12.52 3.51
CA ASP A 15 13.36 -11.32 4.08
C ASP A 15 12.32 -10.27 4.46
N ASP A 16 12.72 -9.38 5.36
CA ASP A 16 11.95 -8.19 5.72
C ASP A 16 11.73 -7.30 4.50
N LYS A 17 10.63 -6.56 4.51
CA LYS A 17 10.25 -5.69 3.40
C LYS A 17 9.92 -4.29 3.88
N VAL A 18 10.16 -3.32 3.02
CA VAL A 18 9.75 -1.92 3.21
C VAL A 18 8.66 -1.60 2.21
N TYR A 19 7.49 -1.23 2.72
CA TYR A 19 6.32 -0.85 1.94
C TYR A 19 6.21 0.67 1.80
N LEU A 20 5.86 1.12 0.60
CA LEU A 20 5.68 2.52 0.24
C LEU A 20 4.32 2.73 -0.40
N PHE A 21 3.59 3.73 0.06
CA PHE A 21 2.30 4.14 -0.48
C PHE A 21 2.47 5.53 -1.11
N PHE A 22 1.99 5.71 -2.33
CA PHE A 22 2.16 6.96 -3.08
C PHE A 22 1.15 7.05 -4.22
N THR A 23 1.04 8.23 -4.81
CA THR A 23 0.32 8.47 -6.05
C THR A 23 1.28 8.73 -7.19
N GLU A 24 0.97 8.26 -8.39
CA GLU A 24 1.76 8.55 -9.60
C GLU A 24 0.85 8.75 -10.81
N THR A 25 1.38 9.38 -11.87
CA THR A 25 0.72 9.37 -13.17
C THR A 25 0.68 7.94 -13.71
N ALA A 26 -0.51 7.44 -13.99
CA ALA A 26 -0.71 6.12 -14.54
C ALA A 26 -0.09 6.01 -15.93
N VAL A 27 0.56 4.88 -16.18
CA VAL A 27 1.10 4.54 -17.50
C VAL A 27 0.17 3.56 -18.22
N GLU A 28 -0.66 2.84 -17.47
CA GLU A 28 -1.53 1.78 -17.97
C GLU A 28 -2.90 2.23 -18.45
N PHE A 29 -3.27 3.48 -18.19
CA PHE A 29 -4.52 4.08 -18.65
C PHE A 29 -4.25 5.04 -19.79
N ASP A 30 -4.93 4.81 -20.90
CA ASP A 30 -4.91 5.69 -22.07
C ASP A 30 -6.07 6.68 -21.96
N CYS A 31 -5.80 7.84 -21.37
CA CYS A 31 -6.77 8.90 -21.16
C CYS A 31 -6.25 10.21 -21.76
N TYR A 32 -7.17 11.04 -22.30
CA TYR A 32 -6.83 12.36 -22.85
C TYR A 32 -6.08 13.25 -21.84
N ASN A 33 -6.42 13.13 -20.55
CA ASN A 33 -5.71 13.76 -19.45
C ASN A 33 -4.90 12.73 -18.68
N LYS A 34 -3.74 13.17 -18.15
CA LYS A 34 -2.89 12.36 -17.27
C LYS A 34 -3.69 11.94 -16.04
N LEU A 35 -4.05 10.66 -15.97
CA LEU A 35 -4.73 10.07 -14.83
C LEU A 35 -3.72 9.80 -13.73
N VAL A 36 -3.98 10.25 -12.50
CA VAL A 36 -3.16 9.89 -11.34
C VAL A 36 -3.78 8.67 -10.66
N VAL A 37 -2.97 7.76 -10.13
CA VAL A 37 -3.44 6.53 -9.47
C VAL A 37 -2.70 6.28 -8.17
N PRO A 38 -3.38 5.73 -7.15
CA PRO A 38 -2.74 5.30 -5.91
C PRO A 38 -1.99 3.98 -6.12
N ARG A 39 -0.85 3.85 -5.45
CA ARG A 39 0.04 2.69 -5.49
C ARG A 39 0.45 2.25 -4.12
N VAL A 40 0.69 0.95 -4.00
CA VAL A 40 1.57 0.36 -3.00
C VAL A 40 2.76 -0.27 -3.72
N ALA A 41 3.95 -0.05 -3.20
CA ALA A 41 5.18 -0.69 -3.64
C ALA A 41 5.93 -1.30 -2.47
N ARG A 42 6.89 -2.18 -2.79
CA ARG A 42 7.77 -2.78 -1.81
C ARG A 42 9.17 -3.03 -2.33
N VAL A 43 10.13 -3.10 -1.40
CA VAL A 43 11.51 -3.55 -1.62
C VAL A 43 11.93 -4.49 -0.49
N CYS A 44 12.85 -5.40 -0.75
CA CYS A 44 13.45 -6.28 0.24
C CYS A 44 14.56 -5.54 1.00
N LYS A 45 14.63 -5.71 2.32
CA LYS A 45 15.60 -5.04 3.18
C LYS A 45 17.05 -5.40 2.83
N GLY A 46 17.30 -6.65 2.45
CA GLY A 46 18.61 -7.17 2.08
C GLY A 46 19.00 -6.99 0.61
N ASP A 47 18.27 -6.18 -0.16
CA ASP A 47 18.59 -5.92 -1.57
C ASP A 47 19.85 -5.05 -1.70
N LEU A 48 20.86 -5.57 -2.40
CA LEU A 48 22.16 -4.93 -2.63
C LEU A 48 22.29 -4.37 -4.06
N GLY A 49 21.27 -4.51 -4.89
CA GLY A 49 21.37 -4.32 -6.33
C GLY A 49 21.87 -5.56 -7.07
N GLY A 50 22.01 -5.44 -8.39
CA GLY A 50 22.54 -6.50 -9.25
C GLY A 50 24.00 -6.28 -9.65
N LEU A 51 24.67 -7.36 -10.06
CA LEU A 51 26.11 -7.34 -10.37
C LEU A 51 26.43 -6.60 -11.68
N ARG A 52 25.65 -6.85 -12.73
CA ARG A 52 25.82 -6.25 -14.07
C ARG A 52 24.61 -5.39 -14.41
N THR A 53 23.43 -6.01 -14.43
CA THR A 53 22.15 -5.31 -14.55
C THR A 53 21.74 -4.74 -13.19
N LEU A 54 21.13 -3.55 -13.15
CA LEU A 54 20.68 -2.89 -11.90
C LEU A 54 21.79 -2.67 -10.85
N GLN A 55 22.99 -2.29 -11.28
CA GLN A 55 24.06 -1.88 -10.36
C GLN A 55 23.62 -0.71 -9.47
N LYS A 56 23.68 -0.90 -8.15
CA LYS A 56 23.24 0.09 -7.14
C LYS A 56 21.78 0.53 -7.29
N LYS A 57 20.93 -0.31 -7.88
CA LYS A 57 19.49 -0.08 -8.06
C LYS A 57 18.71 -1.27 -7.51
N TRP A 58 17.52 -1.03 -6.98
CA TRP A 58 16.67 -2.09 -6.44
C TRP A 58 16.40 -3.19 -7.46
N THR A 59 16.66 -4.44 -7.07
CA THR A 59 16.28 -5.66 -7.80
C THR A 59 14.91 -6.19 -7.36
N SER A 60 14.44 -5.70 -6.22
CA SER A 60 13.21 -6.13 -5.54
C SER A 60 12.07 -5.12 -5.61
N PHE A 61 12.24 -3.99 -6.30
CA PHE A 61 11.18 -2.98 -6.43
C PHE A 61 10.03 -3.51 -7.28
N LEU A 62 8.87 -3.67 -6.65
CA LEU A 62 7.60 -3.94 -7.31
C LEU A 62 6.55 -2.95 -6.83
N LYS A 63 5.63 -2.58 -7.72
CA LYS A 63 4.46 -1.76 -7.40
C LYS A 63 3.18 -2.36 -7.97
N THR A 64 2.06 -2.03 -7.34
CA THR A 64 0.73 -2.37 -7.84
C THR A 64 -0.27 -1.28 -7.49
N GLY A 65 -1.42 -1.25 -8.18
CA GLY A 65 -2.56 -0.42 -7.82
C GLY A 65 -3.14 -0.81 -6.45
N ILE A 66 -3.69 0.16 -5.74
CA ILE A 66 -4.43 -0.07 -4.50
C ILE A 66 -5.78 0.62 -4.59
N ASN A 67 -6.85 -0.15 -4.51
CA ASN A 67 -8.20 0.34 -4.77
C ASN A 67 -8.89 0.78 -3.49
N CYS A 68 -9.62 1.89 -3.56
CA CYS A 68 -10.59 2.29 -2.53
C CYS A 68 -11.87 2.71 -3.25
N PRO A 69 -12.79 1.77 -3.52
CA PRO A 69 -13.88 1.98 -4.46
C PRO A 69 -15.00 2.80 -3.82
N VAL A 70 -15.15 4.05 -4.24
CA VAL A 70 -16.29 4.90 -3.84
C VAL A 70 -17.35 4.89 -4.93
N LEU A 71 -18.58 4.52 -4.57
CA LEU A 71 -19.72 4.57 -5.48
C LEU A 71 -19.88 5.99 -6.05
N ASN A 72 -20.13 6.07 -7.35
CA ASN A 72 -20.30 7.33 -8.10
C ASN A 72 -19.04 8.21 -8.17
N SER A 73 -17.85 7.71 -7.84
CA SER A 73 -16.59 8.41 -8.15
C SER A 73 -16.11 8.04 -9.56
N PRO A 74 -16.08 8.97 -10.53
CA PRO A 74 -15.66 8.67 -11.89
C PRO A 74 -14.14 8.47 -12.03
N LEU A 75 -13.37 8.97 -11.07
CA LEU A 75 -11.91 8.89 -11.04
C LEU A 75 -11.43 8.12 -9.81
N PRO A 76 -10.27 7.43 -9.91
CA PRO A 76 -9.62 6.84 -8.75
C PRO A 76 -9.34 7.90 -7.69
N LEU A 77 -9.47 7.56 -6.41
CA LEU A 77 -9.07 8.46 -5.34
C LEU A 77 -7.55 8.40 -5.12
N LEU A 78 -6.98 9.50 -4.62
CA LEU A 78 -5.57 9.68 -4.33
C LEU A 78 -5.26 9.33 -2.89
N ILE A 79 -4.27 8.48 -2.67
CA ILE A 79 -3.79 8.17 -1.33
C ILE A 79 -3.08 9.38 -0.71
N GLN A 80 -3.47 9.79 0.50
CA GLN A 80 -2.89 10.92 1.23
C GLN A 80 -1.98 10.49 2.38
N ASP A 81 -2.35 9.41 3.06
CA ASP A 81 -1.61 8.85 4.18
C ASP A 81 -1.94 7.37 4.35
N SER A 82 -1.04 6.65 5.01
CA SER A 82 -1.18 5.23 5.32
C SER A 82 -0.62 4.93 6.71
N TYR A 83 -1.38 4.21 7.53
CA TYR A 83 -0.98 3.79 8.87
C TYR A 83 -1.03 2.27 8.99
N ARG A 84 0.06 1.68 9.48
CA ARG A 84 0.13 0.23 9.76
C ARG A 84 -0.20 -0.02 11.21
N TRP A 85 -1.30 -0.72 11.46
CA TRP A 85 -1.60 -1.28 12.78
C TRP A 85 -1.18 -2.76 12.83
N CYS A 86 -0.48 -3.15 13.90
CA CYS A 86 -0.07 -4.52 14.17
C CYS A 86 -0.04 -4.76 15.68
N ASP A 87 -0.57 -5.89 16.13
CA ASP A 87 -0.32 -6.39 17.48
C ASP A 87 1.05 -7.06 17.51
N ASN A 88 1.89 -6.71 18.49
CA ASN A 88 3.23 -7.29 18.65
C ASN A 88 3.19 -8.79 18.98
N ASN A 89 2.05 -9.32 19.44
CA ASN A 89 1.88 -10.72 19.77
C ASN A 89 1.35 -11.58 18.60
N LEU A 90 0.97 -10.94 17.49
CA LEU A 90 0.39 -11.61 16.32
C LEU A 90 1.39 -11.66 15.17
N SER A 91 1.11 -12.53 14.20
CA SER A 91 1.91 -12.61 12.98
C SER A 91 1.81 -11.30 12.19
N TRP A 92 2.88 -10.93 11.50
CA TRP A 92 2.85 -9.81 10.56
C TRP A 92 1.74 -9.93 9.50
N LYS A 93 1.29 -11.16 9.21
CA LYS A 93 0.19 -11.45 8.27
C LYS A 93 -1.16 -10.91 8.74
N GLU A 94 -1.32 -10.74 10.05
CA GLU A 94 -2.53 -10.22 10.70
C GLU A 94 -2.51 -8.68 10.83
N CYS A 95 -1.40 -8.04 10.46
CA CYS A 95 -1.33 -6.59 10.38
C CYS A 95 -2.32 -6.02 9.36
N ILE A 96 -2.79 -4.81 9.63
CA ILE A 96 -3.74 -4.08 8.78
C ILE A 96 -3.14 -2.72 8.43
N PHE A 97 -3.18 -2.37 7.15
CA PHE A 97 -2.94 -1.02 6.69
C PHE A 97 -4.26 -0.27 6.56
N PHE A 98 -4.34 0.90 7.18
CA PHE A 98 -5.41 1.86 6.97
C PHE A 98 -4.86 2.98 6.09
N ALA A 99 -5.58 3.36 5.04
CA ALA A 99 -5.15 4.45 4.16
C ALA A 99 -6.29 5.44 3.90
N ILE A 100 -5.91 6.72 3.88
CA ILE A 100 -6.79 7.82 3.52
C ILE A 100 -6.70 8.05 2.02
N PHE A 101 -7.85 8.27 1.42
CA PHE A 101 -7.98 8.65 0.02
C PHE A 101 -8.81 9.93 -0.13
N THR A 102 -8.42 10.80 -1.05
CA THR A 102 -9.12 12.04 -1.41
C THR A 102 -9.37 12.11 -2.91
N PRO A 103 -10.36 12.89 -3.39
CA PRO A 103 -10.68 12.93 -4.80
C PRO A 103 -9.63 13.71 -5.59
N GLN A 104 -9.47 13.33 -6.86
CA GLN A 104 -8.66 14.09 -7.83
C GLN A 104 -9.36 15.33 -8.35
N SER A 105 -10.69 15.26 -8.43
CA SER A 105 -11.51 16.33 -8.97
C SER A 105 -11.85 17.35 -7.90
N GLU A 106 -11.75 18.63 -8.21
CA GLU A 106 -12.21 19.73 -7.35
C GLU A 106 -13.73 19.73 -7.13
N THR A 107 -14.48 19.02 -7.97
CA THR A 107 -15.94 18.93 -7.87
C THR A 107 -16.43 17.91 -6.83
N SER A 108 -15.53 17.13 -6.25
CA SER A 108 -15.83 16.18 -5.18
C SER A 108 -15.06 16.57 -3.93
N ASP A 109 -15.72 16.51 -2.79
CA ASP A 109 -15.19 16.80 -1.47
C ASP A 109 -15.31 15.58 -0.55
N VAL A 110 -15.35 14.37 -1.14
CA VAL A 110 -15.51 13.11 -0.41
C VAL A 110 -14.16 12.46 -0.14
N SER A 111 -13.75 12.47 1.13
CA SER A 111 -12.62 11.68 1.61
C SER A 111 -13.07 10.28 2.03
N ALA A 112 -12.21 9.29 1.87
CA ALA A 112 -12.49 7.90 2.20
C ALA A 112 -11.34 7.27 2.99
N VAL A 113 -11.66 6.27 3.81
CA VAL A 113 -10.68 5.44 4.52
C VAL A 113 -10.93 3.99 4.15
N CYS A 114 -9.91 3.32 3.63
CA CYS A 114 -9.94 1.89 3.34
C CYS A 114 -8.92 1.14 4.21
N ALA A 115 -9.22 -0.11 4.53
CA ALA A 115 -8.33 -1.01 5.23
C ALA A 115 -7.90 -2.18 4.34
N TYR A 116 -6.66 -2.65 4.50
CA TYR A 116 -6.04 -3.70 3.69
C TYR A 116 -5.27 -4.67 4.60
N ASN A 117 -5.52 -5.96 4.47
CA ASN A 117 -4.72 -6.94 5.20
C ASN A 117 -3.31 -7.00 4.60
N MET A 118 -2.32 -7.12 5.47
CA MET A 118 -0.93 -7.30 5.06
C MET A 118 -0.73 -8.59 4.25
N SER A 119 -1.48 -9.64 4.59
CA SER A 119 -1.51 -10.91 3.85
C SER A 119 -2.01 -10.76 2.41
N ASP A 120 -3.05 -9.95 2.17
CA ASP A 120 -3.59 -9.70 0.83
C ASP A 120 -2.61 -8.90 -0.03
N ILE A 121 -1.98 -7.87 0.56
CA ILE A 121 -0.89 -7.11 -0.09
C ILE A 121 0.27 -8.05 -0.47
N SER A 122 0.73 -8.87 0.48
CA SER A 122 1.84 -9.81 0.26
C SER A 122 1.51 -10.85 -0.82
N ARG A 123 0.27 -11.36 -0.85
CA ARG A 123 -0.22 -12.29 -1.89
C ARG A 123 -0.14 -11.68 -3.30
N VAL A 124 -0.59 -10.43 -3.47
CA VAL A 124 -0.49 -9.75 -4.77
C VAL A 124 0.98 -9.65 -5.23
N PHE A 125 1.92 -9.33 -4.35
CA PHE A 125 3.33 -9.25 -4.73
C PHE A 125 3.98 -10.60 -5.05
N SER A 126 3.60 -11.65 -4.32
CA SER A 126 4.16 -13.00 -4.47
C SER A 126 3.58 -13.77 -5.65
N GLU A 127 2.30 -13.59 -5.96
CA GLU A 127 1.58 -14.40 -6.96
C GLU A 127 1.11 -13.59 -8.18
N GLY A 128 1.05 -12.25 -8.06
CA GLY A 128 0.54 -11.38 -9.11
C GLY A 128 1.25 -11.54 -10.45
N LYS A 129 0.51 -11.35 -11.53
CA LYS A 129 1.05 -11.27 -12.88
C LYS A 129 1.63 -9.88 -13.11
N TYR A 130 2.63 -9.78 -13.95
CA TYR A 130 3.24 -8.50 -14.31
C TYR A 130 2.45 -7.82 -15.42
N LYS A 131 2.52 -6.50 -15.52
CA LYS A 131 2.15 -5.77 -16.73
C LYS A 131 3.38 -5.60 -17.63
N THR A 132 3.13 -5.55 -18.94
CA THR A 132 4.14 -5.25 -19.95
C THR A 132 3.60 -4.21 -20.91
N SER A 133 4.48 -3.34 -21.40
CA SER A 133 4.17 -2.48 -22.54
C SER A 133 4.20 -3.29 -23.84
N VAL A 134 3.29 -2.97 -24.75
CA VAL A 134 3.22 -3.48 -26.12
C VAL A 134 3.06 -2.29 -27.05
N ASN A 135 3.87 -2.26 -28.12
CA ASN A 135 3.72 -1.29 -29.19
C ASN A 135 2.56 -1.71 -30.07
N VAL A 136 1.56 -0.85 -30.23
CA VAL A 136 0.48 -1.04 -31.18
C VAL A 136 0.86 -0.32 -32.48
N GLU A 137 0.48 -0.87 -33.63
CA GLU A 137 0.89 -0.45 -34.98
C GLU A 137 0.71 1.06 -35.27
N THR A 138 -0.12 1.76 -34.49
CA THR A 138 -0.45 3.19 -34.60
C THR A 138 0.24 4.10 -33.57
N SER A 139 1.41 3.71 -33.07
CA SER A 139 2.34 4.51 -32.23
C SER A 139 2.01 4.71 -30.75
N PHE A 140 0.90 4.17 -30.23
CA PHE A 140 0.63 4.21 -28.79
C PHE A 140 1.15 2.95 -28.07
N VAL A 141 1.82 3.17 -26.94
CA VAL A 141 2.25 2.10 -26.03
C VAL A 141 1.08 1.74 -25.13
N LYS A 142 0.60 0.50 -25.23
CA LYS A 142 -0.44 -0.03 -24.35
C LYS A 142 0.17 -0.94 -23.30
N TRP A 143 -0.31 -0.85 -22.06
CA TRP A 143 0.06 -1.79 -21.00
C TRP A 143 -0.96 -2.91 -20.90
N VAL A 144 -0.49 -4.15 -20.92
CA VAL A 144 -1.33 -5.35 -20.84
C VAL A 144 -0.74 -6.33 -19.83
N MET A 145 -1.56 -7.26 -19.36
CA MET A 145 -1.10 -8.38 -18.55
C MET A 145 -0.07 -9.20 -19.34
N TYR A 146 1.10 -9.42 -18.74
CA TYR A 146 2.12 -10.30 -19.29
C TYR A 146 1.71 -11.77 -19.13
N SER A 147 1.63 -12.48 -20.24
CA SER A 147 1.23 -13.90 -20.32
C SER A 147 2.37 -14.86 -20.66
N GLY A 148 3.59 -14.35 -20.83
CA GLY A 148 4.77 -15.16 -21.14
C GLY A 148 5.38 -15.86 -19.92
N GLU A 149 6.50 -16.54 -20.15
CA GLU A 149 7.25 -17.23 -19.11
C GLU A 149 7.94 -16.24 -18.15
N VAL A 150 7.67 -16.38 -16.85
CA VAL A 150 8.33 -15.60 -15.79
C VAL A 150 9.65 -16.28 -15.42
N PRO A 151 10.80 -15.57 -15.42
CA PRO A 151 12.09 -16.13 -15.00
C PRO A 151 12.09 -16.71 -13.58
N VAL A 152 13.02 -17.63 -13.33
CA VAL A 152 13.27 -18.23 -12.01
C VAL A 152 14.70 -17.87 -11.55
N PRO A 153 14.91 -17.38 -10.31
CA PRO A 153 13.89 -17.06 -9.30
C PRO A 153 12.98 -15.90 -9.74
N ARG A 154 11.77 -15.85 -9.15
CA ARG A 154 10.73 -14.88 -9.51
C ARG A 154 11.26 -13.43 -9.45
N PRO A 155 11.15 -12.64 -10.53
CA PRO A 155 11.64 -11.26 -10.56
C PRO A 155 11.01 -10.39 -9.48
N GLY A 156 11.86 -9.70 -8.72
CA GLY A 156 11.43 -8.86 -7.62
C GLY A 156 11.23 -9.59 -6.29
N ALA A 157 11.29 -10.92 -6.22
CA ALA A 157 11.22 -11.65 -4.94
C ALA A 157 12.47 -11.40 -4.07
N CYS A 158 12.32 -11.52 -2.75
CA CYS A 158 13.48 -11.53 -1.86
C CYS A 158 14.25 -12.84 -1.98
N ILE A 159 15.50 -12.86 -1.52
CA ILE A 159 16.31 -14.08 -1.48
C ILE A 159 15.74 -15.01 -0.40
N ASN A 160 14.91 -15.96 -0.82
CA ASN A 160 14.25 -16.96 0.00
C ASN A 160 14.97 -18.32 -0.08
N ASN A 161 14.42 -19.36 0.57
CA ASN A 161 15.00 -20.70 0.57
C ASN A 161 15.06 -21.34 -0.82
N GLU A 162 14.09 -21.05 -1.70
CA GLU A 162 14.11 -21.51 -3.09
C GLU A 162 15.31 -20.92 -3.85
N ALA A 163 15.53 -19.60 -3.76
CA ALA A 163 16.70 -18.95 -4.33
C ALA A 163 18.02 -19.53 -3.77
N ARG A 164 18.09 -19.75 -2.46
CA ARG A 164 19.28 -20.33 -1.81
C ARG A 164 19.56 -21.76 -2.29
N SER A 165 18.52 -22.56 -2.58
CA SER A 165 18.68 -23.90 -3.15
C SER A 165 19.32 -23.88 -4.55
N MET A 166 19.15 -22.78 -5.29
CA MET A 166 19.79 -22.51 -6.58
C MET A 166 21.16 -21.83 -6.45
N ARG A 167 21.75 -21.81 -5.24
CA ARG A 167 23.02 -21.12 -4.91
C ARG A 167 22.99 -19.60 -5.10
N ILE A 168 21.81 -18.99 -5.04
CA ILE A 168 21.63 -17.53 -5.06
C ILE A 168 21.50 -17.08 -3.60
N THR A 169 22.53 -16.43 -3.06
CA THR A 169 22.60 -16.08 -1.62
C THR A 169 22.35 -14.60 -1.36
N LYS A 170 22.49 -13.76 -2.37
CA LYS A 170 22.28 -12.31 -2.35
C LYS A 170 21.78 -11.82 -3.70
N SER A 171 21.20 -10.62 -3.76
CA SER A 171 20.69 -10.04 -5.01
C SER A 171 21.74 -9.91 -6.12
N LEU A 172 23.02 -9.75 -5.74
CA LEU A 172 24.15 -9.70 -6.67
C LEU A 172 24.36 -11.01 -7.44
N ASP A 173 23.87 -12.14 -6.92
CA ASP A 173 23.99 -13.46 -7.56
C ASP A 173 22.82 -13.74 -8.53
N LEU A 174 21.85 -12.82 -8.64
CA LEU A 174 20.67 -13.02 -9.49
C LEU A 174 21.02 -13.08 -10.98
N PRO A 175 20.38 -13.98 -11.76
CA PRO A 175 20.59 -14.05 -13.20
C PRO A 175 20.19 -12.75 -13.91
N ASP A 176 20.96 -12.34 -14.92
CA ASP A 176 20.67 -11.14 -15.72
C ASP A 176 19.27 -11.20 -16.37
N ARG A 177 18.77 -12.39 -16.73
CA ARG A 177 17.40 -12.58 -17.24
C ARG A 177 16.34 -12.13 -16.23
N THR A 178 16.50 -12.47 -14.94
CA THR A 178 15.61 -12.07 -13.87
C THR A 178 15.69 -10.56 -13.61
N LEU A 179 16.91 -10.01 -13.61
CA LEU A 179 17.15 -8.58 -13.38
C LEU A 179 16.64 -7.69 -14.52
N GLN A 180 16.82 -8.11 -15.77
CA GLN A 180 16.30 -7.40 -16.93
C GLN A 180 14.77 -7.45 -16.97
N PHE A 181 14.17 -8.59 -16.57
CA PHE A 181 12.71 -8.70 -16.49
C PHE A 181 12.11 -7.68 -15.51
N ILE A 182 12.60 -7.62 -14.27
CA ILE A 182 12.06 -6.72 -13.24
C ILE A 182 12.30 -5.25 -13.58
N LYS A 183 13.43 -4.93 -14.21
CA LYS A 183 13.75 -3.58 -14.69
C LYS A 183 12.69 -3.06 -15.66
N ASP A 184 12.21 -3.92 -16.56
CA ASP A 184 11.25 -3.54 -17.59
C ASP A 184 9.78 -3.68 -17.13
N ARG A 185 9.52 -4.52 -16.13
CA ARG A 185 8.16 -4.87 -15.66
C ARG A 185 8.01 -4.74 -14.14
N PRO A 186 8.15 -3.52 -13.57
CA PRO A 186 8.00 -3.32 -12.13
C PRO A 186 6.53 -3.24 -11.66
N LEU A 187 5.57 -3.13 -12.59
CA LEU A 187 4.15 -2.97 -12.29
C LEU A 187 3.41 -4.32 -12.39
N LEU A 188 2.64 -4.66 -11.37
CA LEU A 188 1.76 -5.82 -11.37
C LEU A 188 0.39 -5.50 -11.98
N ASP A 189 -0.30 -6.54 -12.45
CA ASP A 189 -1.60 -6.43 -13.10
C ASP A 189 -2.75 -6.36 -12.11
N GLN A 190 -2.72 -7.19 -11.07
CA GLN A 190 -3.73 -7.25 -10.01
C GLN A 190 -3.54 -6.10 -9.02
N ALA A 191 -4.59 -5.33 -8.76
CA ALA A 191 -4.62 -4.34 -7.69
C ALA A 191 -4.90 -5.01 -6.32
N VAL A 192 -4.54 -4.31 -5.25
CA VAL A 192 -4.93 -4.68 -3.88
C VAL A 192 -6.32 -4.11 -3.59
N GLU A 193 -7.24 -4.98 -3.19
CA GLU A 193 -8.61 -4.62 -2.79
C GLU A 193 -8.72 -4.44 -1.27
N PRO A 194 -9.63 -3.58 -0.79
CA PRO A 194 -9.85 -3.38 0.63
C PRO A 194 -10.57 -4.57 1.27
N VAL A 195 -10.37 -4.76 2.58
CA VAL A 195 -10.90 -5.92 3.35
C VAL A 195 -12.42 -6.08 3.21
N SER A 196 -13.16 -4.97 3.26
CA SER A 196 -14.63 -4.93 3.14
C SER A 196 -15.12 -4.88 1.68
N GLY A 197 -14.23 -4.77 0.69
CA GLY A 197 -14.61 -4.48 -0.70
C GLY A 197 -15.10 -3.05 -0.94
N GLU A 198 -15.33 -2.28 0.10
CA GLU A 198 -15.74 -0.87 0.09
C GLU A 198 -15.01 -0.06 1.18
N PRO A 199 -15.01 1.28 1.13
CA PRO A 199 -14.41 2.11 2.18
C PRO A 199 -15.08 1.89 3.52
N LEU A 200 -14.27 1.83 4.58
CA LEU A 200 -14.77 1.80 5.94
C LEU A 200 -15.55 3.08 6.23
N LEU A 201 -14.90 4.23 6.02
CA LEU A 201 -15.48 5.54 6.30
C LEU A 201 -15.44 6.41 5.05
N MET A 202 -16.54 7.07 4.75
CA MET A 202 -16.61 8.16 3.77
C MET A 202 -17.14 9.41 4.45
N ARG A 203 -16.54 10.56 4.14
CA ARG A 203 -17.02 11.84 4.66
C ARG A 203 -16.91 12.93 3.61
N ARG A 204 -18.01 13.69 3.49
CA ARG A 204 -18.06 14.92 2.71
C ARG A 204 -17.56 16.10 3.53
N GLY A 205 -16.75 16.97 2.93
CA GLY A 205 -16.31 18.24 3.52
C GLY A 205 -14.79 18.38 3.56
N ALA A 206 -14.24 18.74 4.72
CA ALA A 206 -12.81 18.97 4.89
C ALA A 206 -12.01 17.71 4.53
N ALA A 207 -11.03 17.85 3.64
CA ALA A 207 -10.22 16.72 3.19
C ALA A 207 -9.49 16.05 4.36
N PHE A 208 -9.49 14.72 4.37
CA PHE A 208 -8.69 13.93 5.30
C PHE A 208 -7.21 14.00 4.93
N THR A 209 -6.34 14.11 5.93
CA THR A 209 -4.90 14.38 5.69
C THR A 209 -4.00 13.37 6.37
N ARG A 210 -4.32 12.95 7.59
CA ARG A 210 -3.51 12.03 8.39
C ARG A 210 -4.37 11.02 9.13
N ILE A 211 -3.89 9.80 9.27
CA ILE A 211 -4.57 8.75 10.03
C ILE A 211 -3.59 8.07 10.98
N ILE A 212 -4.06 7.85 12.21
CA ILE A 212 -3.43 6.90 13.15
C ILE A 212 -4.53 6.03 13.74
N VAL A 213 -4.22 4.76 14.00
CA VAL A 213 -5.21 3.79 14.48
C VAL A 213 -4.69 3.08 15.71
N ASN A 214 -5.51 3.02 16.77
CA ASN A 214 -5.22 2.24 17.96
C ASN A 214 -6.28 1.16 18.14
N GLN A 215 -5.89 0.01 18.69
CA GLN A 215 -6.84 -1.00 19.11
C GLN A 215 -7.11 -0.86 20.60
N VAL A 216 -8.37 -0.75 20.97
CA VAL A 216 -8.81 -0.61 22.36
C VAL A 216 -9.76 -1.75 22.72
N GLN A 217 -9.69 -2.22 23.96
CA GLN A 217 -10.64 -3.18 24.48
C GLN A 217 -11.81 -2.43 25.14
N ALA A 218 -13.03 -2.75 24.73
CA ALA A 218 -14.25 -2.21 25.32
C ALA A 218 -14.64 -2.99 26.59
N ALA A 219 -15.64 -2.48 27.33
CA ALA A 219 -16.11 -3.07 28.58
C ALA A 219 -16.73 -4.47 28.41
N ASP A 220 -17.20 -4.81 27.22
CA ASP A 220 -17.70 -6.14 26.85
C ASP A 220 -16.57 -7.13 26.51
N GLY A 221 -15.31 -6.71 26.64
CA GLY A 221 -14.12 -7.50 26.35
C GLY A 221 -13.75 -7.55 24.85
N ARG A 222 -14.58 -7.01 23.95
CA ARG A 222 -14.30 -6.97 22.51
C ARG A 222 -13.26 -5.90 22.21
N LYS A 223 -12.45 -6.15 21.18
CA LYS A 223 -11.41 -5.22 20.72
C LYS A 223 -11.88 -4.48 19.47
N TYR A 224 -11.63 -3.18 19.43
CA TYR A 224 -12.06 -2.30 18.34
C TYR A 224 -10.90 -1.46 17.83
N HIS A 225 -10.82 -1.29 16.50
CA HIS A 225 -9.90 -0.33 15.88
C HIS A 225 -10.53 1.05 15.89
N VAL A 226 -9.96 1.95 16.69
CA VAL A 226 -10.35 3.36 16.76
C VAL A 226 -9.40 4.17 15.90
N MET A 227 -9.95 4.79 14.86
CA MET A 227 -9.24 5.65 13.93
C MET A 227 -9.30 7.09 14.40
N PHE A 228 -8.15 7.76 14.39
CA PHE A 228 -8.03 9.21 14.57
C PHE A 228 -7.59 9.81 13.25
N ILE A 229 -8.45 10.66 12.68
CA ILE A 229 -8.28 11.20 11.33
C ILE A 229 -8.20 12.72 11.40
N GLY A 230 -7.06 13.26 10.97
CA GLY A 230 -6.85 14.71 10.85
C GLY A 230 -7.40 15.24 9.53
N THR A 231 -7.82 16.50 9.53
CA THR A 231 -8.33 17.20 8.34
C THR A 231 -7.51 18.43 7.96
N GLU A 232 -7.74 18.94 6.74
CA GLU A 232 -7.13 20.17 6.25
C GLU A 232 -7.58 21.44 7.01
N LYS A 233 -8.68 21.35 7.77
CA LYS A 233 -9.23 22.46 8.56
C LYS A 233 -8.82 22.41 10.03
N GLY A 234 -7.99 21.46 10.44
CA GLY A 234 -7.50 21.42 11.81
C GLY A 234 -8.41 20.66 12.77
N THR A 235 -9.30 19.81 12.24
CA THR A 235 -10.15 18.94 13.05
C THR A 235 -9.60 17.52 13.12
N ILE A 236 -9.79 16.87 14.28
CA ILE A 236 -9.53 15.45 14.47
C ILE A 236 -10.88 14.75 14.65
N LEU A 237 -11.13 13.76 13.82
CA LEU A 237 -12.25 12.84 13.91
C LEU A 237 -11.79 11.59 14.64
N LYS A 238 -12.61 11.11 15.56
CA LYS A 238 -12.44 9.81 16.19
C LYS A 238 -13.56 8.89 15.72
N ALA A 239 -13.22 7.81 15.07
CA ALA A 239 -14.19 6.90 14.46
C ALA A 239 -13.89 5.43 14.79
N VAL A 240 -14.92 4.61 14.85
CA VAL A 240 -14.83 3.18 15.15
C VAL A 240 -15.81 2.39 14.29
N ASN A 241 -15.42 1.21 13.82
CA ASN A 241 -16.37 0.27 13.24
C ASN A 241 -17.04 -0.50 14.38
N TYR A 242 -18.35 -0.36 14.52
CA TYR A 242 -19.15 -1.10 15.49
C TYR A 242 -20.21 -1.89 14.73
N ASP A 243 -20.14 -3.21 14.82
CA ASP A 243 -21.09 -4.15 14.20
C ASP A 243 -21.23 -3.99 12.67
N GLY A 244 -20.11 -3.72 11.98
CA GLY A 244 -20.07 -3.55 10.53
C GLY A 244 -20.32 -2.12 10.07
N GLU A 245 -20.82 -1.24 10.95
CA GLU A 245 -21.10 0.16 10.63
C GLU A 245 -20.03 1.10 11.22
N MET A 246 -19.58 2.08 10.43
CA MET A 246 -18.64 3.09 10.91
C MET A 246 -19.35 4.24 11.62
N PHE A 247 -18.97 4.46 12.88
CA PHE A 247 -19.46 5.56 13.71
C PHE A 247 -18.37 6.59 13.97
N ILE A 248 -18.69 7.88 13.76
CA ILE A 248 -17.86 8.99 14.23
C ILE A 248 -18.29 9.30 15.67
N ILE A 249 -17.41 9.03 16.62
CA ILE A 249 -17.64 9.25 18.05
C ILE A 249 -17.64 10.75 18.35
N GLU A 250 -16.65 11.46 17.83
CA GLU A 250 -16.46 12.90 18.07
C GLU A 250 -15.61 13.55 16.97
N GLU A 251 -15.77 14.87 16.84
CA GLU A 251 -14.93 15.74 16.03
C GLU A 251 -14.46 16.92 16.88
N ILE A 252 -13.14 17.13 16.96
CA ILE A 252 -12.53 18.13 17.83
C ILE A 252 -11.71 19.11 16.97
N HIS A 253 -11.89 20.41 17.19
CA HIS A 253 -11.05 21.44 16.59
C HIS A 253 -9.78 21.63 17.43
N ILE A 254 -8.62 21.40 16.83
CA ILE A 254 -7.33 21.44 17.55
C ILE A 254 -6.71 22.83 17.50
N PHE A 255 -6.89 23.54 16.39
CA PHE A 255 -6.32 24.88 16.18
C PHE A 255 -7.39 25.97 16.32
N GLN A 256 -7.01 27.11 16.90
CA GLN A 256 -7.90 28.28 17.01
C GLN A 256 -8.31 28.83 15.63
N THR A 257 -7.39 28.76 14.66
CA THR A 257 -7.64 29.08 13.27
C THR A 257 -7.53 27.81 12.41
N PRO A 258 -8.37 27.65 11.37
CA PRO A 258 -8.30 26.46 10.52
C PRO A 258 -6.92 26.30 9.88
N GLN A 259 -6.27 25.16 10.14
CA GLN A 259 -4.92 24.85 9.65
C GLN A 259 -4.80 23.36 9.32
N LEU A 260 -3.99 23.05 8.30
CA LEU A 260 -3.72 21.69 7.85
C LEU A 260 -3.02 20.86 8.94
N ILE A 261 -3.60 19.71 9.29
CA ILE A 261 -2.90 18.71 10.13
C ILE A 261 -1.87 17.97 9.26
N ASN A 262 -0.59 18.30 9.47
CA ASN A 262 0.53 17.75 8.71
C ASN A 262 1.11 16.45 9.27
N ILE A 263 1.02 16.22 10.57
CA ILE A 263 1.58 15.06 11.28
C ILE A 263 0.62 14.68 12.41
N LEU A 264 0.30 13.39 12.52
CA LEU A 264 -0.36 12.79 13.68
C LEU A 264 0.48 11.62 14.19
N MET A 265 0.67 11.55 15.49
CA MET A 265 1.43 10.49 16.14
C MET A 265 0.83 10.19 17.52
N PHE A 266 0.81 8.91 17.90
CA PHE A 266 0.53 8.55 19.29
C PHE A 266 1.75 8.87 20.16
N SER A 267 1.48 9.35 21.38
CA SER A 267 2.49 9.36 22.43
C SER A 267 2.75 7.93 22.89
N THR A 268 4.03 7.53 22.93
CA THR A 268 4.46 6.29 23.57
C THR A 268 4.67 6.45 25.08
N ALA A 269 4.58 7.67 25.60
CA ALA A 269 4.64 7.94 27.02
C ALA A 269 3.28 7.63 27.66
N THR A 270 3.25 6.64 28.55
CA THR A 270 2.14 6.44 29.48
C THR A 270 2.13 7.65 30.41
N VAL A 271 1.08 8.48 30.33
CA VAL A 271 0.86 9.52 31.35
C VAL A 271 0.35 8.77 32.58
N LEU A 272 1.26 8.52 33.53
CA LEU A 272 0.97 7.97 34.86
C LEU A 272 0.22 9.00 35.72
#